data_AF-A0AAN9LCR6-F1
#
_entry.id   AF-A0AAN9LCR6-F1
#
_cell.length_a   1.000
_cell.length_b   1.000
_cell.length_c   1.000
_cell.angle_alpha   90.00
_cell.angle_beta   90.00
_cell.angle_gamma   90.00
#
_symmetry.space_group_name_H-M   'P 1'
#
loop_
_entity.id
_entity.type
_entity.pdbx_description
1 polymer ?
#
loop_
_entity_poly.entity_id
_entity_poly.type
_entity_poly.pdbx_seq_one_letter_code
_entity_poly.pdbx_strand_id
1 'polypeptide(L)'
;MVPRILITRLSASFTHHRSTQFQLGSLLLHKNNAFLFIFKTFTSGGNRLKGVTFTVSYLINSCGLSLELAKELSKRVKLKTPDGPNIVIDTLKNYGFSKALVAKLVEKNPRLLAANVETTLLPKLKFFHSIGVSNADMHEIALESPLILQRSLENILVPRYEIIRRIVGDDRKVVKVLTKVPFSFTVCDLRKCLVPNIEVLRQSGVPQGSISLLVVNFPSATMWKPYKFVEVVERVKKFGFDPKRTSFVMAIQVLITMHKGAWESRFEIYERWGWNWEIFLQAFLKYPNFVKLSDETVTKKMNFLVNDMGLSSLAIAAFPPILAYNLEKRIIPRFSVIKILKSKGLLRSSSSFSYHICMTDNSFLKKFVISFQKDLPLLPDVYKGLINHDDVM
;
A
#
# COMPACT_ATOMS: atom_id res chain seq x y z
N MET A 1 -39.52 -26.81 -13.21
CA MET A 1 -39.96 -25.89 -14.26
C MET A 1 -39.86 -24.47 -13.72
N VAL A 2 -38.75 -23.78 -14.04
CA VAL A 2 -38.42 -22.33 -14.04
C VAL A 2 -36.94 -22.30 -14.55
N PRO A 3 -36.52 -21.38 -15.45
CA PRO A 3 -35.71 -21.73 -16.62
C PRO A 3 -34.18 -21.54 -16.52
N ARG A 4 -33.47 -22.40 -17.26
CA ARG A 4 -32.05 -22.30 -17.69
C ARG A 4 -31.85 -21.13 -18.67
N ILE A 5 -31.74 -19.90 -18.19
CA ILE A 5 -31.25 -18.76 -19.00
C ILE A 5 -30.35 -17.89 -18.12
N LEU A 6 -29.09 -18.28 -17.93
CA LEU A 6 -28.00 -17.37 -17.51
C LEU A 6 -26.58 -17.94 -17.68
N ILE A 7 -26.39 -18.98 -18.51
CA ILE A 7 -25.05 -19.54 -18.83
C ILE A 7 -24.60 -19.17 -20.27
N THR A 8 -25.38 -18.39 -21.02
CA THR A 8 -25.09 -18.07 -22.43
C THR A 8 -24.94 -16.57 -22.71
N ARG A 9 -24.13 -15.87 -21.89
CA ARG A 9 -23.71 -14.48 -22.18
C ARG A 9 -22.22 -14.22 -21.91
N LEU A 10 -21.37 -15.20 -22.20
CA LEU A 10 -19.91 -15.01 -22.28
C LEU A 10 -19.28 -15.42 -23.62
N SER A 11 -20.09 -15.66 -24.66
CA SER A 11 -19.61 -16.13 -25.98
C SER A 11 -20.04 -15.29 -27.20
N ALA A 12 -20.54 -14.07 -27.03
CA ALA A 12 -20.94 -13.24 -28.17
C ALA A 12 -20.71 -11.74 -27.90
N SER A 13 -19.45 -11.30 -27.99
CA SER A 13 -19.07 -9.88 -28.18
C SER A 13 -17.60 -9.77 -28.63
N PHE A 14 -17.19 -10.46 -29.70
CA PHE A 14 -15.94 -10.16 -30.41
C PHE A 14 -16.03 -10.62 -31.87
N THR A 15 -16.72 -9.85 -32.71
CA THR A 15 -16.53 -9.88 -34.16
C THR A 15 -16.55 -8.44 -34.69
N HIS A 16 -15.35 -7.85 -34.78
CA HIS A 16 -14.89 -6.86 -35.77
C HIS A 16 -13.89 -5.86 -35.15
N HIS A 17 -12.61 -6.23 -35.12
CA HIS A 17 -11.58 -5.52 -35.90
C HIS A 17 -10.25 -6.29 -35.87
N ARG A 18 -9.61 -6.27 -37.04
CA ARG A 18 -8.37 -6.95 -37.46
C ARG A 18 -7.20 -6.86 -36.47
N SER A 19 -6.52 -7.98 -36.20
CA SER A 19 -5.15 -8.24 -36.67
C SER A 19 -4.56 -9.53 -36.07
N THR A 20 -3.89 -10.31 -36.93
CA THR A 20 -2.96 -11.44 -36.66
C THR A 20 -3.51 -12.68 -35.96
N GLN A 21 -3.88 -13.67 -36.78
CA GLN A 21 -4.00 -15.08 -36.41
C GLN A 21 -2.68 -15.60 -35.82
N PHE A 22 -2.73 -16.13 -34.60
CA PHE A 22 -1.78 -17.15 -34.15
C PHE A 22 -2.52 -18.48 -34.06
N GLN A 23 -2.14 -19.42 -34.93
CA GLN A 23 -2.65 -20.79 -34.95
C GLN A 23 -2.26 -21.52 -33.66
N LEU A 24 -3.24 -22.16 -33.03
CA LEU A 24 -3.12 -22.98 -31.81
C LEU A 24 -2.61 -24.39 -32.12
N GLY A 25 -1.59 -24.51 -32.98
CA GLY A 25 -1.11 -25.79 -33.48
C GLY A 25 0.36 -25.78 -33.85
N SER A 26 1.24 -25.79 -32.85
CA SER A 26 2.57 -26.41 -32.92
C SER A 26 3.32 -26.11 -31.63
N LEU A 27 3.36 -27.04 -30.68
CA LEU A 27 4.41 -27.13 -29.65
C LEU A 27 4.48 -28.57 -29.14
N LEU A 28 4.56 -29.51 -30.09
CA LEU A 28 5.34 -30.72 -29.92
C LEU A 28 6.63 -30.49 -30.69
N LEU A 29 7.76 -30.76 -30.04
CA LEU A 29 9.15 -30.53 -30.47
C LEU A 29 9.73 -29.16 -30.10
N HIS A 30 10.19 -29.07 -28.85
CA HIS A 30 11.61 -28.79 -28.66
C HIS A 30 12.15 -29.72 -27.57
N LYS A 31 12.81 -30.79 -28.04
CA LYS A 31 13.72 -31.61 -27.25
C LYS A 31 14.90 -30.74 -26.79
N ASN A 32 15.37 -31.09 -25.60
CA ASN A 32 16.74 -30.95 -25.11
C ASN A 32 17.27 -29.53 -24.89
N ASN A 33 17.15 -29.07 -23.65
CA ASN A 33 18.32 -28.60 -22.91
C ASN A 33 18.23 -29.18 -21.50
N ALA A 34 18.85 -30.36 -21.34
CA ALA A 34 19.04 -31.01 -20.06
C ALA A 34 20.04 -30.18 -19.24
N PHE A 35 19.54 -29.31 -18.35
CA PHE A 35 20.29 -29.03 -17.13
C PHE A 35 20.08 -30.23 -16.20
N LEU A 36 20.98 -31.21 -16.33
CA LEU A 36 21.20 -32.24 -15.33
C LEU A 36 21.69 -31.57 -14.03
N PHE A 37 20.76 -31.07 -13.24
CA PHE A 37 21.02 -30.98 -11.80
C PHE A 37 20.88 -32.38 -11.24
N ILE A 38 22.02 -32.95 -10.86
CA ILE A 38 22.12 -34.15 -10.04
C ILE A 38 21.40 -33.84 -8.72
N PHE A 39 20.10 -34.12 -8.66
CA PHE A 39 19.46 -34.37 -7.39
C PHE A 39 20.03 -35.68 -6.89
N LYS A 40 20.80 -35.61 -5.79
CA LYS A 40 21.12 -36.79 -5.01
C LYS A 40 19.81 -37.57 -4.81
N THR A 41 19.75 -38.73 -5.45
CA THR A 41 18.91 -39.86 -5.04
C THR A 41 18.84 -39.88 -3.53
N PHE A 42 17.65 -40.11 -2.98
CA PHE A 42 17.40 -40.32 -1.55
C PHE A 42 18.25 -41.50 -1.06
N THR A 43 19.54 -41.26 -0.80
CA THR A 43 20.39 -42.16 -0.03
C THR A 43 20.08 -41.83 1.41
N SER A 44 19.61 -42.85 2.14
CA SER A 44 19.48 -42.86 3.59
C SER A 44 20.87 -42.62 4.22
N GLY A 45 21.31 -41.37 4.25
CA GLY A 45 22.67 -40.97 4.60
C GLY A 45 22.77 -39.49 4.98
N GLY A 46 21.92 -39.05 5.90
CA GLY A 46 22.06 -37.79 6.62
C GLY A 46 21.62 -38.05 8.05
N ASN A 47 22.46 -37.68 9.03
CA ASN A 47 22.27 -37.87 10.47
C ASN A 47 20.81 -38.19 10.84
N ARG A 48 20.51 -39.49 11.06
CA ARG A 48 19.23 -39.88 11.65
C ARG A 48 19.18 -39.23 13.03
N LEU A 49 18.50 -38.10 13.13
CA LEU A 49 17.99 -37.59 14.40
C LEU A 49 17.05 -38.68 14.93
N LYS A 50 17.59 -39.62 15.72
CA LYS A 50 16.84 -40.73 16.30
C LYS A 50 15.62 -40.15 17.02
N GLY A 51 14.42 -40.60 16.64
CA GLY A 51 13.15 -40.18 17.24
C GLY A 51 12.40 -39.02 16.56
N VAL A 52 12.87 -38.52 15.42
CA VAL A 52 12.23 -37.40 14.71
C VAL A 52 11.29 -37.88 13.59
N THR A 53 10.08 -37.31 13.48
CA THR A 53 9.08 -37.71 12.49
C THR A 53 9.48 -37.33 11.06
N PHE A 54 8.96 -38.06 10.06
CA PHE A 54 9.18 -37.74 8.63
C PHE A 54 8.90 -36.26 8.32
N THR A 55 7.83 -35.71 8.88
CA THR A 55 7.45 -34.31 8.67
C THR A 55 8.55 -33.35 9.15
N VAL A 56 9.13 -33.59 10.32
CA VAL A 56 10.20 -32.73 10.85
C VAL A 56 11.45 -32.83 9.96
N SER A 57 11.85 -34.04 9.56
CA SER A 57 12.99 -34.22 8.65
C SER A 57 12.75 -33.52 7.30
N TYR A 58 11.54 -33.59 6.75
CA TYR A 58 11.18 -32.89 5.51
C TYR A 58 11.27 -31.37 5.66
N LEU A 59 10.72 -30.81 6.74
CA LEU A 59 10.75 -29.37 7.00
C LEU A 59 12.19 -28.83 7.13
N ILE A 60 13.10 -29.60 7.73
CA ILE A 60 14.51 -29.22 7.84
C ILE A 60 15.19 -29.29 6.46
N ASN A 61 15.12 -30.45 5.81
CA ASN A 61 15.93 -30.72 4.62
C ASN A 61 15.41 -29.98 3.38
N SER A 62 14.09 -29.98 3.18
CA SER A 62 13.47 -29.42 1.98
C SER A 62 13.12 -27.95 2.13
N CYS A 63 12.67 -27.52 3.32
CA CYS A 63 12.26 -26.13 3.58
C CYS A 63 13.35 -25.29 4.26
N GLY A 64 14.45 -25.89 4.73
CA GLY A 64 15.58 -25.17 5.33
C GLY A 64 15.29 -24.61 6.74
N LEU A 65 14.34 -25.21 7.47
CA LEU A 65 13.95 -24.76 8.81
C LEU A 65 14.87 -25.34 9.90
N SER A 66 14.96 -24.64 11.04
CA SER A 66 15.67 -25.16 12.21
C SER A 66 14.94 -26.37 12.82
N LEU A 67 15.67 -27.22 13.56
CA LEU A 67 15.09 -28.41 14.20
C LEU A 67 13.93 -28.05 15.13
N GLU A 68 14.09 -27.01 15.96
CA GLU A 68 13.06 -26.59 16.92
C GLU A 68 11.82 -26.05 16.22
N LEU A 69 11.99 -25.21 15.20
CA LEU A 69 10.85 -24.72 14.42
C LEU A 69 10.14 -25.85 13.66
N ALA A 70 10.90 -26.79 13.08
CA ALA A 70 10.34 -27.93 12.37
C ALA A 70 9.52 -28.85 13.30
N LYS A 71 9.98 -29.10 14.53
CA LYS A 71 9.22 -29.83 15.56
C LYS A 71 7.88 -29.14 15.85
N GLU A 72 7.89 -27.83 16.08
CA GLU A 72 6.65 -27.07 16.35
C GLU A 72 5.67 -27.11 15.18
N LEU A 73 6.14 -26.88 13.95
CA LEU A 73 5.27 -26.85 12.77
C LEU A 73 4.73 -28.25 12.40
N SER A 74 5.45 -29.32 12.74
CA SER A 74 4.99 -30.71 12.55
C SER A 74 3.74 -31.06 13.37
N LYS A 75 3.41 -30.26 14.41
CA LYS A 75 2.15 -30.39 15.14
C LYS A 75 0.96 -29.88 14.33
N ARG A 76 1.19 -28.98 13.36
CA ARG A 76 0.16 -28.28 12.58
C ARG A 76 -0.09 -28.89 11.20
N VAL A 77 0.86 -29.68 10.69
CA VAL A 77 0.77 -30.42 9.43
C VAL A 77 1.38 -31.81 9.63
N LYS A 78 0.77 -32.85 9.04
CA LYS A 78 1.36 -34.18 8.97
C LYS A 78 1.55 -34.58 7.52
N LEU A 79 2.79 -34.79 7.13
CA LEU A 79 3.20 -35.24 5.80
C LEU A 79 3.47 -36.75 5.84
N LYS A 80 2.99 -37.47 4.82
CA LYS A 80 3.19 -38.92 4.68
C LYS A 80 4.33 -39.25 3.72
N THR A 81 4.38 -38.57 2.59
CA THR A 81 5.37 -38.77 1.52
C THR A 81 5.90 -37.40 1.05
N PRO A 82 7.08 -37.36 0.39
CA PRO A 82 7.61 -36.11 -0.13
C PRO A 82 6.89 -35.63 -1.39
N ASP A 83 6.19 -36.50 -2.13
CA ASP A 83 5.65 -36.20 -3.46
C ASP A 83 4.70 -35.01 -3.48
N GLY A 84 3.65 -35.04 -2.63
CA GLY A 84 2.68 -33.94 -2.55
C GLY A 84 3.33 -32.59 -2.21
N PRO A 85 4.07 -32.50 -1.09
CA PRO A 85 4.82 -31.30 -0.72
C PRO A 85 5.81 -30.82 -1.78
N ASN A 86 6.49 -31.72 -2.50
CA ASN A 86 7.42 -31.34 -3.57
C ASN A 86 6.68 -30.69 -4.73
N ILE A 87 5.55 -31.26 -5.18
CA ILE A 87 4.73 -30.69 -6.26
C ILE A 87 4.22 -29.29 -5.86
N VAL A 88 3.83 -29.08 -4.60
CA VAL A 88 3.47 -27.75 -4.07
C VAL A 88 4.64 -26.77 -4.19
N ILE A 89 5.83 -27.16 -3.72
CA ILE A 89 7.02 -26.30 -3.73
C ILE A 89 7.42 -25.96 -5.18
N ASP A 90 7.41 -26.93 -6.08
CA ASP A 90 7.81 -26.71 -7.48
C ASP A 90 6.79 -25.86 -8.22
N THR A 91 5.50 -26.00 -7.92
CA THR A 91 4.46 -25.08 -8.42
C THR A 91 4.73 -23.65 -7.97
N LEU A 92 5.04 -23.44 -6.69
CA LEU A 92 5.38 -22.10 -6.18
C LEU A 92 6.63 -21.54 -6.88
N LYS A 93 7.68 -22.35 -7.09
CA LYS A 93 8.86 -21.91 -7.83
C LYS A 93 8.53 -21.48 -9.27
N ASN A 94 7.63 -22.19 -9.95
CA ASN A 94 7.18 -21.82 -11.30
C ASN A 94 6.45 -20.47 -11.33
N TYR A 95 5.88 -20.03 -10.20
CA TYR A 95 5.32 -18.69 -10.00
C TYR A 95 6.34 -17.70 -9.38
N GLY A 96 7.63 -18.01 -9.47
CA GLY A 96 8.73 -17.14 -9.07
C GLY A 96 9.01 -17.09 -7.57
N PHE A 97 8.39 -17.95 -6.74
CA PHE A 97 8.70 -17.98 -5.31
C PHE A 97 10.10 -18.58 -5.08
N SER A 98 11.02 -17.79 -4.54
CA SER A 98 12.35 -18.27 -4.19
C SER A 98 12.31 -19.27 -3.04
N LYS A 99 13.37 -20.08 -2.88
CA LYS A 99 13.50 -21.03 -1.76
C LYS A 99 13.32 -20.34 -0.39
N ALA A 100 13.87 -19.14 -0.22
CA ALA A 100 13.73 -18.37 1.01
C ALA A 100 12.28 -17.89 1.24
N LEU A 101 11.57 -17.49 0.19
CA LEU A 101 10.15 -17.11 0.30
C LEU A 101 9.27 -18.31 0.64
N VAL A 102 9.51 -19.46 0.01
CA VAL A 102 8.81 -20.71 0.33
C VAL A 102 9.03 -21.09 1.81
N ALA A 103 10.27 -21.02 2.31
CA ALA A 103 10.57 -21.29 3.72
C ALA A 103 9.74 -20.40 4.66
N LYS A 104 9.68 -19.08 4.40
CA LYS A 104 8.88 -18.11 5.18
C LYS A 104 7.37 -18.41 5.11
N LEU A 105 6.86 -18.82 3.94
CA LEU A 105 5.45 -19.19 3.79
C LEU A 105 5.11 -20.46 4.58
N VAL A 106 5.98 -21.47 4.54
CA VAL A 106 5.81 -22.72 5.30
C VAL A 106 5.86 -22.45 6.79
N GLU A 107 6.76 -21.57 7.24
CA GLU A 107 6.83 -21.13 8.63
C GLU A 107 5.50 -20.51 9.09
N LYS A 108 4.94 -19.58 8.30
CA LYS A 108 3.65 -18.94 8.64
C LYS A 108 2.46 -19.89 8.50
N ASN A 109 2.48 -20.81 7.54
CA ASN A 109 1.35 -21.68 7.24
C ASN A 109 1.80 -23.05 6.68
N PRO A 110 2.22 -23.98 7.55
CA PRO A 110 2.78 -25.26 7.12
C PRO A 110 1.75 -26.17 6.44
N ARG A 111 0.44 -25.92 6.62
CA ARG A 111 -0.63 -26.64 5.92
C ARG A 111 -0.62 -26.41 4.41
N LEU A 112 0.04 -25.37 3.91
CA LEU A 112 0.25 -25.15 2.48
C LEU A 112 0.91 -26.36 1.81
N LEU A 113 1.84 -27.05 2.49
CA LEU A 113 2.52 -28.23 1.95
C LEU A 113 1.58 -29.44 1.74
N ALA A 114 0.41 -29.45 2.37
CA ALA A 114 -0.60 -30.48 2.22
C ALA A 114 -1.72 -30.06 1.25
N ALA A 115 -1.61 -28.90 0.59
CA ALA A 115 -2.63 -28.42 -0.34
C ALA A 115 -2.63 -29.25 -1.62
N ASN A 116 -3.82 -29.51 -2.17
CA ASN A 116 -3.94 -30.12 -3.48
C ASN A 116 -3.61 -29.08 -4.57
N VAL A 117 -2.62 -29.36 -5.41
CA VAL A 117 -2.14 -28.37 -6.39
C VAL A 117 -3.21 -28.05 -7.44
N GLU A 118 -3.78 -29.07 -8.09
CA GLU A 118 -4.72 -28.89 -9.21
C GLU A 118 -6.03 -28.23 -8.81
N THR A 119 -6.57 -28.61 -7.64
CA THR A 119 -7.89 -28.15 -7.20
C THR A 119 -7.82 -26.96 -6.25
N THR A 120 -6.71 -26.76 -5.54
CA THR A 120 -6.58 -25.70 -4.53
C THR A 120 -5.59 -24.62 -4.95
N LEU A 121 -4.31 -24.94 -5.12
CA LEU A 121 -3.27 -23.91 -5.26
C LEU A 121 -3.29 -23.24 -6.66
N LEU A 122 -3.24 -24.05 -7.71
CA LEU A 122 -3.07 -23.58 -9.08
C LEU A 122 -4.23 -22.70 -9.58
N PRO A 123 -5.53 -23.02 -9.31
CA PRO A 123 -6.63 -22.15 -9.72
C PRO A 123 -6.54 -20.74 -9.14
N LYS A 124 -6.03 -20.59 -7.91
CA LYS A 124 -5.89 -19.29 -7.25
C LYS A 124 -4.75 -18.47 -7.84
N LEU A 125 -3.61 -19.11 -8.09
CA LEU A 125 -2.46 -18.44 -8.72
C LEU A 125 -2.83 -17.98 -10.14
N LYS A 126 -3.54 -18.81 -10.92
CA LYS A 126 -4.10 -18.43 -12.23
C LYS A 126 -5.09 -17.27 -12.11
N PHE A 127 -5.99 -17.29 -11.14
CA PHE A 127 -6.93 -16.20 -10.91
C PHE A 127 -6.22 -14.87 -10.61
N PHE A 128 -5.28 -14.84 -9.66
CA PHE A 128 -4.55 -13.62 -9.34
C PHE A 128 -3.77 -13.09 -10.53
N HIS A 129 -3.13 -13.97 -11.31
CA HIS A 129 -2.47 -13.58 -12.54
C HIS A 129 -3.45 -13.00 -13.57
N SER A 130 -4.64 -13.60 -13.73
CA SER A 130 -5.67 -13.16 -14.69
C SER A 130 -6.22 -11.76 -14.40
N ILE A 131 -6.22 -11.31 -13.13
CA ILE A 131 -6.64 -9.96 -12.74
C ILE A 131 -5.45 -8.97 -12.68
N GLY A 132 -4.27 -9.39 -13.12
CA GLY A 132 -3.08 -8.54 -13.24
C GLY A 132 -2.20 -8.45 -11.98
N VAL A 133 -2.30 -9.39 -11.03
CA VAL A 133 -1.33 -9.48 -9.92
C VAL A 133 0.01 -9.95 -10.48
N SER A 134 1.06 -9.16 -10.28
CA SER A 134 2.42 -9.55 -10.66
C SER A 134 2.97 -10.64 -9.73
N ASN A 135 4.04 -11.34 -10.14
CA ASN A 135 4.68 -12.31 -9.25
C ASN A 135 5.18 -11.64 -7.97
N ALA A 136 5.76 -10.45 -8.06
CA ALA A 136 6.23 -9.68 -6.90
C ALA A 136 5.08 -9.34 -5.93
N ASP A 137 3.96 -8.82 -6.46
CA ASP A 137 2.77 -8.54 -5.64
C ASP A 137 2.22 -9.82 -4.99
N MET A 138 2.19 -10.93 -5.75
CA MET A 138 1.71 -12.22 -5.22
C MET A 138 2.60 -12.73 -4.09
N HIS A 139 3.92 -12.50 -4.16
CA HIS A 139 4.85 -12.86 -3.09
C HIS A 139 4.54 -12.07 -1.82
N GLU A 140 4.35 -10.76 -1.93
CA GLU A 140 3.97 -9.90 -0.80
C GLU A 140 2.61 -10.29 -0.21
N ILE A 141 1.60 -10.46 -1.06
CA ILE A 141 0.25 -10.87 -0.66
C ILE A 141 0.26 -12.22 0.08
N ALA A 142 0.99 -13.20 -0.45
CA ALA A 142 1.06 -14.53 0.16
C ALA A 142 1.79 -14.52 1.51
N LEU A 143 2.82 -13.69 1.67
CA LEU A 143 3.54 -13.56 2.94
C LEU A 143 2.70 -12.86 4.01
N GLU A 144 1.96 -11.82 3.64
CA GLU A 144 1.09 -11.09 4.55
C GLU A 144 -0.20 -11.85 4.87
N SER A 145 -0.73 -12.64 3.93
CA SER A 145 -1.90 -13.48 4.16
C SER A 145 -1.78 -14.87 3.52
N PRO A 146 -1.05 -15.81 4.14
CA PRO A 146 -0.84 -17.15 3.59
C PRO A 146 -2.13 -17.96 3.39
N LEU A 147 -3.19 -17.62 4.14
CA LEU A 147 -4.51 -18.26 4.01
C LEU A 147 -5.19 -17.94 2.69
N ILE A 148 -4.78 -16.89 1.97
CA ILE A 148 -5.39 -16.52 0.69
C ILE A 148 -5.29 -17.64 -0.34
N LEU A 149 -4.20 -18.43 -0.29
CA LEU A 149 -3.96 -19.59 -1.15
C LEU A 149 -4.77 -20.84 -0.73
N GLN A 150 -5.54 -20.76 0.36
CA GLN A 150 -6.37 -21.84 0.88
C GLN A 150 -7.87 -21.52 0.87
N ARG A 151 -8.27 -20.24 0.76
CA ARG A 151 -9.68 -19.83 0.70
C ARG A 151 -10.38 -20.38 -0.55
N SER A 152 -11.69 -20.62 -0.49
CA SER A 152 -12.43 -21.01 -1.70
C SER A 152 -12.34 -19.92 -2.78
N LEU A 153 -12.01 -20.33 -4.00
CA LEU A 153 -11.93 -19.41 -5.13
C LEU A 153 -13.32 -18.88 -5.48
N GLU A 154 -14.29 -19.77 -5.72
CA GLU A 154 -15.65 -19.36 -6.15
C GLU A 154 -16.45 -18.70 -5.03
N ASN A 155 -16.33 -19.16 -3.79
CA ASN A 155 -17.19 -18.68 -2.70
C ASN A 155 -16.62 -17.47 -1.95
N ILE A 156 -15.30 -17.21 -2.04
CA ILE A 156 -14.63 -16.18 -1.25
C ILE A 156 -13.87 -15.20 -2.13
N LEU A 157 -12.89 -15.66 -2.90
CA LEU A 157 -11.97 -14.76 -3.59
C LEU A 157 -12.64 -14.00 -4.75
N VAL A 158 -13.35 -14.70 -5.63
CA VAL A 158 -14.05 -14.10 -6.78
C VAL A 158 -15.13 -13.10 -6.32
N PRO A 159 -16.04 -13.42 -5.39
CA PRO A 159 -17.05 -12.47 -4.93
C PRO A 159 -16.46 -11.22 -4.28
N ARG A 160 -15.32 -11.34 -3.57
CA ARG A 160 -14.64 -10.20 -2.96
C ARG A 160 -13.96 -9.32 -4.01
N TYR A 161 -13.33 -9.92 -5.01
CA TYR A 161 -12.81 -9.20 -6.17
C TYR A 161 -13.92 -8.42 -6.88
N GLU A 162 -15.06 -9.06 -7.18
CA GLU A 162 -16.19 -8.42 -7.86
C GLU A 162 -16.76 -7.22 -7.09
N ILE A 163 -16.90 -7.34 -5.75
CA ILE A 163 -17.34 -6.23 -4.89
C ILE A 163 -16.42 -5.02 -5.05
N ILE A 164 -15.10 -5.22 -4.92
CA ILE A 164 -14.14 -4.12 -5.02
C ILE A 164 -14.13 -3.58 -6.44
N ARG A 165 -14.13 -4.46 -7.45
CA ARG A 165 -14.12 -4.11 -8.87
C ARG A 165 -15.30 -3.24 -9.28
N ARG A 166 -16.50 -3.53 -8.74
CA ARG A 166 -17.71 -2.71 -8.94
C ARG A 166 -17.58 -1.31 -8.34
N ILE A 167 -16.82 -1.15 -7.26
CA ILE A 167 -16.60 0.14 -6.61
C ILE A 167 -15.53 0.96 -7.35
N VAL A 168 -14.40 0.35 -7.71
CA VAL A 168 -13.22 1.09 -8.21
C VAL A 168 -13.15 1.17 -9.74
N GLY A 169 -13.88 0.29 -10.44
CA GLY A 169 -14.06 0.35 -11.89
C GLY A 169 -12.89 -0.16 -12.73
N ASP A 170 -11.82 -0.68 -12.12
CA ASP A 170 -10.59 -1.08 -12.81
C ASP A 170 -9.82 -2.18 -12.05
N ASP A 171 -9.24 -3.14 -12.76
CA ASP A 171 -8.55 -4.29 -12.14
C ASP A 171 -7.24 -3.90 -11.47
N ARG A 172 -6.47 -2.96 -12.06
CA ARG A 172 -5.22 -2.47 -11.46
C ARG A 172 -5.49 -1.79 -10.12
N LYS A 173 -6.61 -1.08 -10.01
CA LYS A 173 -7.08 -0.53 -8.73
C LYS A 173 -7.45 -1.62 -7.73
N VAL A 174 -8.06 -2.74 -8.16
CA VAL A 174 -8.34 -3.87 -7.26
C VAL A 174 -7.04 -4.50 -6.76
N VAL A 175 -6.05 -4.71 -7.64
CA VAL A 175 -4.72 -5.22 -7.26
C VAL A 175 -4.08 -4.29 -6.23
N LYS A 176 -4.12 -2.96 -6.44
CA LYS A 176 -3.62 -1.98 -5.46
C LYS A 176 -4.35 -2.02 -4.11
N VAL A 177 -5.63 -2.36 -4.08
CA VAL A 177 -6.36 -2.58 -2.83
C VAL A 177 -5.89 -3.88 -2.17
N LEU A 178 -5.79 -4.96 -2.94
CA LEU A 178 -5.38 -6.28 -2.45
C LEU A 178 -3.99 -6.26 -1.83
N THR A 179 -3.02 -5.58 -2.45
CA THR A 179 -1.64 -5.46 -1.92
C THR A 179 -1.58 -4.66 -0.63
N LYS A 180 -2.48 -3.69 -0.42
CA LYS A 180 -2.53 -2.89 0.80
C LYS A 180 -3.20 -3.57 1.99
N VAL A 181 -4.16 -4.47 1.74
CA VAL A 181 -4.93 -5.15 2.81
C VAL A 181 -5.15 -6.64 2.52
N PRO A 182 -4.08 -7.42 2.25
CA PRO A 182 -4.21 -8.84 1.88
C PRO A 182 -4.85 -9.66 3.01
N PHE A 183 -4.55 -9.32 4.26
CA PHE A 183 -5.16 -9.95 5.43
C PHE A 183 -6.67 -9.70 5.49
N SER A 184 -7.11 -8.44 5.44
CA SER A 184 -8.53 -8.08 5.46
C SER A 184 -9.29 -8.68 4.27
N PHE A 185 -8.67 -8.70 3.09
CA PHE A 185 -9.22 -9.36 1.91
C PHE A 185 -9.45 -10.86 2.12
N THR A 186 -8.74 -11.50 3.05
CA THR A 186 -8.84 -12.94 3.32
C THR A 186 -9.77 -13.27 4.50
N VAL A 187 -9.89 -12.37 5.49
CA VAL A 187 -10.61 -12.66 6.74
C VAL A 187 -11.89 -11.85 6.92
N CYS A 188 -11.94 -10.59 6.50
CA CYS A 188 -13.08 -9.71 6.75
C CYS A 188 -14.27 -10.07 5.86
N ASP A 189 -15.49 -9.93 6.36
CA ASP A 189 -16.69 -10.01 5.53
C ASP A 189 -16.92 -8.66 4.82
N LEU A 190 -16.41 -8.54 3.59
CA LEU A 190 -16.55 -7.31 2.81
C LEU A 190 -18.02 -6.96 2.53
N ARG A 191 -18.94 -7.93 2.51
CA ARG A 191 -20.37 -7.66 2.32
C ARG A 191 -20.99 -7.01 3.55
N LYS A 192 -20.51 -7.35 4.75
CA LYS A 192 -21.00 -6.76 6.01
C LYS A 192 -20.26 -5.50 6.45
N CYS A 193 -19.05 -5.27 5.95
CA CYS A 193 -18.25 -4.10 6.32
C CYS A 193 -18.16 -3.08 5.18
N LEU A 194 -17.54 -3.45 4.06
CA LEU A 194 -17.26 -2.53 2.96
C LEU A 194 -18.54 -2.02 2.30
N VAL A 195 -19.45 -2.92 1.92
CA VAL A 195 -20.64 -2.54 1.14
C VAL A 195 -21.53 -1.50 1.87
N PRO A 196 -21.91 -1.69 3.15
CA PRO A 196 -22.66 -0.69 3.89
C PRO A 196 -21.93 0.65 4.02
N ASN A 197 -20.62 0.62 4.25
CA ASN A 197 -19.82 1.85 4.38
C ASN A 197 -19.77 2.64 3.07
N ILE A 198 -19.65 1.96 1.93
CA ILE A 198 -19.74 2.62 0.62
C ILE A 198 -21.13 3.21 0.39
N GLU A 199 -22.18 2.53 0.83
CA GLU A 199 -23.54 3.03 0.69
C GLU A 199 -23.79 4.27 1.53
N VAL A 200 -23.28 4.32 2.76
CA VAL A 200 -23.31 5.53 3.61
C VAL A 200 -22.64 6.73 2.90
N LEU A 201 -21.52 6.52 2.21
CA LEU A 201 -20.87 7.58 1.44
C LEU A 201 -21.73 8.05 0.26
N ARG A 202 -22.35 7.12 -0.48
CA ARG A 202 -23.25 7.45 -1.60
C ARG A 202 -24.47 8.24 -1.13
N GLN A 203 -25.11 7.79 -0.07
CA GLN A 203 -26.25 8.47 0.55
C GLN A 203 -25.87 9.85 1.08
N SER A 204 -24.61 10.02 1.51
CA SER A 204 -24.07 11.32 1.91
C SER A 204 -23.68 12.22 0.73
N GLY A 205 -23.94 11.81 -0.52
CA GLY A 205 -23.66 12.60 -1.72
C GLY A 205 -22.19 12.64 -2.13
N VAL A 206 -21.35 11.72 -1.63
CA VAL A 206 -19.92 11.69 -1.96
C VAL A 206 -19.73 11.23 -3.41
N PRO A 207 -18.99 11.99 -4.25
CA PRO A 207 -18.75 11.62 -5.65
C PRO A 207 -18.04 10.27 -5.78
N GLN A 208 -18.41 9.48 -6.80
CA GLN A 208 -17.83 8.16 -7.03
C GLN A 208 -16.28 8.19 -7.18
N GLY A 209 -15.73 9.27 -7.75
CA GLY A 209 -14.28 9.48 -7.82
C GLY A 209 -13.61 9.58 -6.43
N SER A 210 -14.23 10.29 -5.49
CA SER A 210 -13.76 10.41 -4.11
C SER A 210 -13.91 9.10 -3.33
N ILE A 211 -15.00 8.35 -3.56
CA ILE A 211 -15.18 7.00 -3.02
C ILE A 211 -14.07 6.06 -3.52
N SER A 212 -13.82 6.06 -4.85
CA SER A 212 -12.75 5.26 -5.45
C SER A 212 -11.38 5.65 -4.89
N LEU A 213 -11.11 6.95 -4.73
CA LEU A 213 -9.88 7.46 -4.12
C LEU A 213 -9.67 6.90 -2.70
N LEU A 214 -10.72 6.91 -1.86
CA LEU A 214 -10.67 6.39 -0.50
C LEU A 214 -10.41 4.88 -0.48
N VAL A 215 -11.18 4.10 -1.25
CA VAL A 215 -11.05 2.64 -1.29
C VAL A 215 -9.68 2.21 -1.80
N VAL A 216 -9.14 2.85 -2.84
CA VAL A 216 -7.84 2.49 -3.43
C VAL A 216 -6.67 2.91 -2.56
N ASN A 217 -6.75 4.08 -1.92
CA ASN A 217 -5.61 4.60 -1.19
C ASN A 217 -5.62 4.23 0.30
N PHE A 218 -6.79 4.07 0.89
CA PHE A 218 -7.00 3.78 2.31
C PHE A 218 -8.09 2.70 2.51
N PRO A 219 -7.95 1.50 1.90
CA PRO A 219 -8.99 0.47 1.94
C PRO A 219 -9.38 0.08 3.38
N SER A 220 -8.42 0.06 4.30
CA SER A 220 -8.66 -0.22 5.72
C SER A 220 -9.70 0.71 6.33
N ALA A 221 -9.74 2.00 5.96
CA ALA A 221 -10.72 2.97 6.45
C ALA A 221 -12.17 2.57 6.11
N THR A 222 -12.36 1.88 4.99
CA THR A 222 -13.70 1.46 4.51
C THR A 222 -14.11 0.07 4.99
N MET A 223 -13.23 -0.66 5.68
CA MET A 223 -13.49 -2.03 6.14
C MET A 223 -13.81 -2.11 7.65
N TRP A 224 -13.99 -0.97 8.32
CA TRP A 224 -14.44 -0.92 9.71
C TRP A 224 -15.90 -1.34 9.88
N LYS A 225 -16.29 -1.64 11.13
CA LYS A 225 -17.69 -1.97 11.47
C LYS A 225 -18.61 -0.81 11.07
N PRO A 226 -19.79 -1.08 10.45
CA PRO A 226 -20.65 -0.02 9.91
C PRO A 226 -21.03 1.09 10.90
N TYR A 227 -21.38 0.74 12.15
CA TYR A 227 -21.76 1.76 13.15
C TYR A 227 -20.63 2.77 13.43
N LYS A 228 -19.37 2.30 13.55
CA LYS A 228 -18.20 3.18 13.74
C LYS A 228 -17.95 4.06 12.52
N PHE A 229 -18.17 3.53 11.32
CA PHE A 229 -18.00 4.29 10.10
C PHE A 229 -19.04 5.41 9.99
N VAL A 230 -20.30 5.13 10.32
CA VAL A 230 -21.38 6.13 10.37
C VAL A 230 -21.07 7.22 11.38
N GLU A 231 -20.66 6.88 12.61
CA GLU A 231 -20.25 7.86 13.63
C GLU A 231 -19.18 8.83 13.11
N VAL A 232 -18.19 8.32 12.39
CA VAL A 232 -17.12 9.15 11.81
C VAL A 232 -17.64 10.01 10.66
N VAL A 233 -18.48 9.47 9.77
CA VAL A 233 -19.09 10.25 8.68
C VAL A 233 -19.90 11.41 9.25
N GLU A 234 -20.72 11.18 10.27
CA GLU A 234 -21.51 12.22 10.92
C GLU A 234 -20.62 13.23 11.67
N ARG A 235 -19.54 12.78 12.31
CA ARG A 235 -18.55 13.69 12.91
C ARG A 235 -17.87 14.58 11.87
N VAL A 236 -17.49 14.04 10.71
CA VAL A 236 -16.90 14.81 9.60
C VAL A 236 -17.88 15.84 9.06
N LYS A 237 -19.16 15.47 8.88
CA LYS A 237 -20.22 16.43 8.52
C LYS A 237 -20.38 17.53 9.56
N LYS A 238 -20.39 17.18 10.86
CA LYS A 238 -20.50 18.15 11.97
C LYS A 238 -19.35 19.15 12.00
N PHE A 239 -18.15 18.75 11.59
CA PHE A 239 -17.01 19.67 11.44
C PHE A 239 -17.15 20.64 10.25
N GLY A 240 -18.13 20.44 9.36
CA GLY A 240 -18.40 21.34 8.23
C GLY A 240 -17.74 20.92 6.92
N PHE A 241 -17.28 19.67 6.79
CA PHE A 241 -16.77 19.19 5.49
C PHE A 241 -17.90 19.00 4.48
N ASP A 242 -17.72 19.53 3.27
CA ASP A 242 -18.59 19.28 2.12
C ASP A 242 -18.33 17.87 1.55
N PRO A 243 -19.32 16.95 1.55
CA PRO A 243 -19.19 15.60 0.96
C PRO A 243 -18.74 15.56 -0.50
N LYS A 244 -18.92 16.66 -1.25
CA LYS A 244 -18.49 16.77 -2.65
C LYS A 244 -17.00 16.99 -2.81
N ARG A 245 -16.29 17.45 -1.77
CA ARG A 245 -14.85 17.69 -1.79
C ARG A 245 -14.07 16.44 -1.41
N THR A 246 -12.89 16.26 -1.99
CA THR A 246 -11.98 15.16 -1.64
C THR A 246 -11.49 15.24 -0.19
N SER A 247 -11.45 16.44 0.40
CA SER A 247 -11.10 16.62 1.82
C SER A 247 -12.05 15.88 2.76
N PHE A 248 -13.32 15.68 2.38
CA PHE A 248 -14.29 14.89 3.16
C PHE A 248 -13.81 13.45 3.39
N VAL A 249 -13.44 12.74 2.33
CA VAL A 249 -12.94 11.37 2.44
C VAL A 249 -11.53 11.31 3.06
N MET A 250 -10.73 12.36 2.90
CA MET A 250 -9.44 12.47 3.61
C MET A 250 -9.66 12.64 5.12
N ALA A 251 -10.69 13.37 5.56
CA ALA A 251 -11.02 13.52 6.98
C ALA A 251 -11.54 12.21 7.58
N ILE A 252 -12.35 11.45 6.83
CA ILE A 252 -12.81 10.12 7.27
C ILE A 252 -11.61 9.20 7.54
N GLN A 253 -10.64 9.09 6.63
CA GLN A 253 -9.50 8.19 6.86
C GLN A 253 -8.59 8.64 8.02
N VAL A 254 -8.55 9.94 8.34
CA VAL A 254 -7.89 10.41 9.56
C VAL A 254 -8.67 9.93 10.78
N LEU A 255 -9.94 10.33 10.88
CA LEU A 255 -10.73 10.21 12.10
C LEU A 255 -11.13 8.77 12.43
N ILE A 256 -11.27 7.90 11.42
CA ILE A 256 -11.57 6.47 11.66
C ILE A 256 -10.47 5.77 12.47
N THR A 257 -9.25 6.30 12.47
CA THR A 257 -8.11 5.76 13.22
C THR A 257 -7.82 6.52 14.52
N MET A 258 -8.53 7.63 14.79
CA MET A 258 -8.26 8.51 15.93
C MET A 258 -9.41 8.44 16.94
N HIS A 259 -9.10 7.92 18.13
CA HIS A 259 -10.00 8.06 19.28
C HIS A 259 -9.95 9.48 19.83
N LYS A 260 -10.88 9.82 20.73
CA LYS A 260 -11.08 11.19 21.25
C LYS A 260 -9.80 11.80 21.85
N GLY A 261 -9.15 11.09 22.78
CA GLY A 261 -7.91 11.57 23.41
C GLY A 261 -6.75 11.78 22.43
N ALA A 262 -6.59 10.89 21.43
CA ALA A 262 -5.61 11.10 20.37
C ALA A 262 -5.92 12.37 19.54
N TRP A 263 -7.18 12.68 19.30
CA TRP A 263 -7.56 13.89 18.57
C TRP A 263 -7.27 15.17 19.37
N GLU A 264 -7.56 15.16 20.67
CA GLU A 264 -7.28 16.27 21.59
C GLU A 264 -5.78 16.52 21.71
N SER A 265 -4.97 15.48 21.89
CA SER A 265 -3.50 15.63 21.92
C SER A 265 -2.91 16.10 20.59
N ARG A 266 -3.58 15.84 19.45
CA ARG A 266 -3.15 16.46 18.17
C ARG A 266 -3.37 17.96 18.17
N PHE A 267 -4.48 18.45 18.73
CA PHE A 267 -4.76 19.88 18.81
C PHE A 267 -3.76 20.60 19.72
N GLU A 268 -3.47 20.06 20.90
CA GLU A 268 -2.52 20.62 21.87
C GLU A 268 -1.14 20.91 21.26
N ILE A 269 -0.69 20.08 20.31
CA ILE A 269 0.57 20.32 19.59
C ILE A 269 0.55 21.67 18.86
N TYR A 270 -0.54 21.99 18.15
CA TYR A 270 -0.66 23.23 17.37
C TYR A 270 -1.04 24.43 18.25
N GLU A 271 -1.68 24.20 19.39
CA GLU A 271 -1.97 25.24 20.38
C GLU A 271 -0.67 25.89 20.89
N ARG A 272 0.39 25.10 21.11
CA ARG A 272 1.74 25.62 21.43
C ARG A 272 2.32 26.56 20.37
N TRP A 273 1.80 26.51 19.14
CA TRP A 273 2.17 27.39 18.04
C TRP A 273 1.16 28.52 17.81
N GLY A 274 0.29 28.78 18.79
CA GLY A 274 -0.67 29.89 18.79
C GLY A 274 -1.95 29.60 18.01
N TRP A 275 -2.24 28.33 17.67
CA TRP A 275 -3.50 27.99 17.00
C TRP A 275 -4.59 27.78 18.04
N ASN A 276 -5.63 28.61 18.00
CA ASN A 276 -6.86 28.30 18.72
C ASN A 276 -7.65 27.20 17.97
N TRP A 277 -8.72 26.71 18.60
CA TRP A 277 -9.57 25.66 18.04
C TRP A 277 -10.14 26.00 16.65
N GLU A 278 -10.53 27.25 16.43
CA GLU A 278 -11.10 27.70 15.15
C GLU A 278 -10.05 27.64 14.02
N ILE A 279 -8.85 28.18 14.26
CA ILE A 279 -7.74 28.16 13.29
C ILE A 279 -7.37 26.71 12.95
N PHE A 280 -7.25 25.85 13.97
CA PHE A 280 -6.97 24.44 13.78
C PHE A 280 -8.06 23.74 12.95
N LEU A 281 -9.33 24.00 13.24
CA LEU A 281 -10.45 23.42 12.50
C LEU A 281 -10.48 23.91 11.04
N GLN A 282 -10.21 25.19 10.79
CA GLN A 282 -10.12 25.74 9.43
C GLN A 282 -8.96 25.12 8.64
N ALA A 283 -7.80 24.93 9.28
CA ALA A 283 -6.70 24.19 8.69
C ALA A 283 -7.11 22.73 8.39
N PHE A 284 -7.78 22.07 9.33
CA PHE A 284 -8.23 20.68 9.18
C PHE A 284 -9.20 20.52 8.01
N LEU A 285 -10.15 21.43 7.85
CA LEU A 285 -11.10 21.47 6.73
C LEU A 285 -10.41 21.56 5.36
N LYS A 286 -9.30 22.29 5.27
CA LYS A 286 -8.49 22.43 4.06
C LYS A 286 -7.65 21.18 3.76
N TYR A 287 -7.00 20.62 4.78
CA TYR A 287 -6.07 19.52 4.60
C TYR A 287 -5.99 18.61 5.84
N PRO A 288 -6.83 17.57 5.96
CA PRO A 288 -6.90 16.76 7.18
C PRO A 288 -5.60 16.08 7.61
N ASN A 289 -4.72 15.75 6.68
CA ASN A 289 -3.58 14.85 6.94
C ASN A 289 -2.50 15.42 7.86
N PHE A 290 -2.40 16.74 8.04
CA PHE A 290 -1.34 17.30 8.91
C PHE A 290 -1.49 16.84 10.36
N VAL A 291 -2.71 16.55 10.82
CA VAL A 291 -2.97 16.07 12.18
C VAL A 291 -2.39 14.67 12.46
N LYS A 292 -1.99 13.93 11.42
CA LYS A 292 -1.34 12.61 11.58
C LYS A 292 0.14 12.71 11.96
N LEU A 293 0.74 13.89 11.87
CA LEU A 293 2.15 14.10 12.20
C LEU A 293 2.38 13.91 13.70
N SER A 294 3.54 13.32 14.06
CA SER A 294 3.98 13.24 15.45
C SER A 294 4.31 14.63 15.98
N ASP A 295 4.22 14.79 17.30
CA ASP A 295 4.63 16.03 17.98
C ASP A 295 6.04 16.44 17.56
N GLU A 296 7.01 15.53 17.68
CA GLU A 296 8.40 15.78 17.27
C GLU A 296 8.51 16.29 15.83
N THR A 297 7.76 15.69 14.90
CA THR A 297 7.78 16.11 13.49
C THR A 297 7.22 17.51 13.32
N VAL A 298 6.10 17.82 13.97
CA VAL A 298 5.48 19.15 13.91
C VAL A 298 6.41 20.18 14.53
N THR A 299 6.94 19.91 15.71
CA THR A 299 7.84 20.81 16.45
C THR A 299 9.10 21.12 15.63
N LYS A 300 9.76 20.12 15.03
CA LYS A 300 10.92 20.34 14.14
C LYS A 300 10.56 21.22 12.94
N LYS A 301 9.43 20.95 12.28
CA LYS A 301 8.97 21.72 11.11
C LYS A 301 8.62 23.16 11.47
N MET A 302 7.90 23.34 12.56
CA MET A 302 7.44 24.64 13.01
C MET A 302 8.59 25.49 13.54
N ASN A 303 9.56 24.92 14.28
CA ASN A 303 10.78 25.62 14.66
C ASN A 303 11.48 26.20 13.42
N PHE A 304 11.74 25.37 12.41
CA PHE A 304 12.41 25.85 11.20
C PHE A 304 11.58 26.90 10.44
N LEU A 305 10.29 26.62 10.20
CA LEU A 305 9.45 27.53 9.40
C LEU A 305 9.16 28.85 10.11
N VAL A 306 8.85 28.81 11.40
CA VAL A 306 8.44 29.99 12.17
C VAL A 306 9.66 30.72 12.73
N ASN A 307 10.53 30.03 13.45
CA ASN A 307 11.64 30.67 14.17
C ASN A 307 12.80 30.98 13.22
N ASP A 308 13.25 30.01 12.43
CA ASP A 308 14.46 30.19 11.60
C ASP A 308 14.15 30.99 10.31
N MET A 309 12.98 30.76 9.71
CA MET A 309 12.56 31.39 8.45
C MET A 309 11.61 32.58 8.63
N GLY A 310 11.11 32.84 9.84
CA GLY A 310 10.24 33.98 10.14
C GLY A 310 8.83 33.90 9.55
N LEU A 311 8.32 32.70 9.19
CA LEU A 311 6.94 32.58 8.72
C LEU A 311 5.96 32.74 9.87
N SER A 312 4.86 33.43 9.62
CA SER A 312 3.73 33.45 10.56
C SER A 312 3.14 32.04 10.70
N SER A 313 2.94 31.60 11.95
CA SER A 313 2.23 30.36 12.27
C SER A 313 0.81 30.34 11.67
N LEU A 314 0.14 31.50 11.60
CA LEU A 314 -1.17 31.64 10.95
C LEU A 314 -1.10 31.46 9.43
N ALA A 315 0.00 31.87 8.80
CA ALA A 315 0.22 31.63 7.38
C ALA A 315 0.38 30.12 7.10
N ILE A 316 1.04 29.38 7.99
CA ILE A 316 1.12 27.92 7.93
C ILE A 316 -0.28 27.31 8.07
N ALA A 317 -1.11 27.79 9.01
CA ALA A 317 -2.50 27.36 9.16
C ALA A 317 -3.35 27.65 7.92
N ALA A 318 -3.07 28.76 7.23
CA ALA A 318 -3.75 29.10 5.99
C ALA A 318 -3.40 28.16 4.82
N PHE A 319 -2.20 27.55 4.85
CA PHE A 319 -1.72 26.55 3.89
C PHE A 319 -1.10 25.30 4.57
N PRO A 320 -1.91 24.44 5.22
CA PRO A 320 -1.39 23.29 5.97
C PRO A 320 -0.63 22.23 5.15
N PRO A 321 -0.83 22.07 3.81
CA PRO A 321 -0.03 21.13 3.02
C PRO A 321 1.48 21.34 3.12
N ILE A 322 1.98 22.52 3.51
CA ILE A 322 3.42 22.72 3.76
C ILE A 322 3.99 21.69 4.75
N LEU A 323 3.21 21.30 5.76
CA LEU A 323 3.63 20.35 6.78
C LEU A 323 3.79 18.92 6.23
N ALA A 324 3.15 18.61 5.09
CA ALA A 324 3.19 17.28 4.47
C ALA A 324 4.49 17.02 3.68
N TYR A 325 5.24 18.06 3.30
CA TYR A 325 6.50 17.88 2.58
C TYR A 325 7.60 17.41 3.52
N ASN A 326 8.60 16.67 3.02
CA ASN A 326 9.73 16.26 3.86
C ASN A 326 10.57 17.50 4.30
N LEU A 327 10.98 17.52 5.57
CA LEU A 327 11.68 18.65 6.17
C LEU A 327 13.07 18.84 5.55
N GLU A 328 13.91 17.79 5.57
CA GLU A 328 15.31 17.88 5.15
C GLU A 328 15.48 17.99 3.64
N LYS A 329 14.66 17.28 2.87
CA LYS A 329 14.81 17.14 1.42
C LYS A 329 14.08 18.20 0.62
N ARG A 330 13.14 18.94 1.22
CA ARG A 330 12.30 19.88 0.47
C ARG A 330 12.02 21.19 1.17
N ILE A 331 11.68 21.18 2.45
CA ILE A 331 11.39 22.42 3.17
C ILE A 331 12.70 23.20 3.38
N ILE A 332 13.69 22.61 4.07
CA ILE A 332 14.94 23.31 4.40
C ILE A 332 15.65 23.85 3.15
N PRO A 333 15.99 23.02 2.14
CA PRO A 333 16.74 23.50 0.97
C PRO A 333 16.09 24.67 0.25
N ARG A 334 14.75 24.63 0.11
CA ARG A 334 14.03 25.65 -0.65
C ARG A 334 13.89 26.94 0.12
N PHE A 335 13.57 26.86 1.40
CA PHE A 335 13.39 28.06 2.23
C PHE A 335 14.73 28.74 2.50
N SER A 336 15.80 27.98 2.71
CA SER A 336 17.17 28.48 2.78
C SER A 336 17.60 29.26 1.55
N VAL A 337 17.42 28.69 0.35
CA VAL A 337 17.71 29.39 -0.93
C VAL A 337 16.89 30.69 -1.03
N ILE A 338 15.58 30.63 -0.74
CA ILE A 338 14.72 31.81 -0.83
C ILE A 338 15.12 32.89 0.19
N LYS A 339 15.55 32.50 1.40
CA LYS A 339 16.03 33.43 2.43
C LYS A 339 17.30 34.15 1.99
N ILE A 340 18.28 33.43 1.43
CA ILE A 340 19.51 34.03 0.87
C ILE A 340 19.18 34.98 -0.29
N LEU A 341 18.35 34.56 -1.24
CA LEU A 341 18.01 35.41 -2.37
C LEU A 341 17.30 36.70 -1.94
N LYS A 342 16.47 36.63 -0.90
CA LYS A 342 15.83 37.82 -0.31
C LYS A 342 16.84 38.71 0.42
N SER A 343 17.75 38.15 1.20
CA SER A 343 18.75 38.94 1.94
C SER A 343 19.73 39.67 1.01
N LYS A 344 20.04 39.09 -0.15
CA LYS A 344 20.86 39.72 -1.20
C LYS A 344 20.08 40.63 -2.15
N GLY A 345 18.77 40.83 -1.93
CA GLY A 345 17.93 41.69 -2.78
C GLY A 345 17.63 41.14 -4.18
N LEU A 346 17.97 39.88 -4.46
CA LEU A 346 17.81 39.22 -5.76
C LEU A 346 16.37 38.71 -6.00
N LEU A 347 15.55 38.62 -4.94
CA LEU A 347 14.16 38.20 -5.02
C LEU A 347 13.23 39.21 -4.36
N ARG A 348 12.30 39.78 -5.15
CA ARG A 348 11.25 40.68 -4.61
C ARG A 348 10.25 39.92 -3.72
N SER A 349 9.79 40.57 -2.65
CA SER A 349 9.05 40.00 -1.52
C SER A 349 7.63 39.47 -1.80
N SER A 350 7.17 39.41 -3.05
CA SER A 350 5.75 39.18 -3.38
C SER A 350 5.35 37.73 -3.66
N SER A 351 6.29 36.78 -3.81
CA SER A 351 5.93 35.38 -4.08
C SER A 351 5.57 34.61 -2.81
N SER A 352 4.36 34.02 -2.80
CA SER A 352 3.87 33.19 -1.69
C SER A 352 4.77 31.98 -1.45
N PHE A 353 5.03 31.63 -0.18
CA PHE A 353 5.80 30.42 0.15
C PHE A 353 5.15 29.14 -0.38
N SER A 354 3.82 29.13 -0.56
CA SER A 354 3.09 28.03 -1.19
C SER A 354 3.57 27.78 -2.63
N TYR A 355 3.91 28.83 -3.38
CA TYR A 355 4.48 28.73 -4.72
C TYR A 355 5.85 28.05 -4.67
N HIS A 356 6.73 28.49 -3.78
CA HIS A 356 8.09 27.94 -3.65
C HIS A 356 8.08 26.45 -3.26
N ILE A 357 7.22 26.04 -2.33
CA ILE A 357 7.20 24.65 -1.85
C ILE A 357 6.52 23.69 -2.84
N CYS A 358 5.53 24.14 -3.61
CA CYS A 358 4.77 23.29 -4.54
C CYS A 358 5.46 23.02 -5.87
N MET A 359 6.45 23.83 -6.28
CA MET A 359 7.17 23.63 -7.55
C MET A 359 7.83 22.25 -7.65
N THR A 360 8.02 21.75 -8.86
CA THR A 360 8.87 20.56 -9.09
C THR A 360 10.33 20.89 -8.77
N ASP A 361 11.14 19.89 -8.45
CA ASP A 361 12.57 20.11 -8.15
C ASP A 361 13.29 20.74 -9.34
N ASN A 362 13.01 20.26 -10.56
CA ASN A 362 13.58 20.83 -11.79
C ASN A 362 13.19 22.29 -12.00
N SER A 363 11.92 22.64 -11.79
CA SER A 363 11.47 24.02 -11.94
C SER A 363 12.06 24.93 -10.86
N PHE A 364 12.15 24.45 -9.63
CA PHE A 364 12.74 25.21 -8.52
C PHE A 364 14.24 25.44 -8.77
N LEU A 365 14.99 24.38 -9.09
CA LEU A 365 16.42 24.44 -9.37
C LEU A 365 16.74 25.43 -10.50
N LYS A 366 16.04 25.34 -11.63
CA LYS A 366 16.26 26.25 -12.76
C LYS A 366 15.99 27.72 -12.40
N LYS A 367 14.91 27.97 -11.65
CA LYS A 367 14.40 29.33 -11.40
C LYS A 367 15.02 30.04 -10.20
N PHE A 368 15.48 29.30 -9.20
CA PHE A 368 15.97 29.88 -7.95
C PHE A 368 17.39 29.48 -7.59
N VAL A 369 18.00 28.52 -8.30
CA VAL A 369 19.37 28.11 -8.02
C VAL A 369 20.26 28.44 -9.21
N ILE A 370 20.02 27.84 -10.38
CA ILE A 370 20.86 27.99 -11.58
C ILE A 370 20.85 29.44 -12.08
N SER A 371 19.69 30.10 -12.09
CA SER A 371 19.56 31.48 -12.56
C SER A 371 20.37 32.50 -11.75
N PHE A 372 20.70 32.18 -10.50
CA PHE A 372 21.45 33.04 -9.59
C PHE A 372 22.84 32.47 -9.27
N GLN A 373 23.24 31.37 -9.90
CA GLN A 373 24.51 30.69 -9.60
C GLN A 373 25.72 31.56 -9.97
N LYS A 374 25.59 32.43 -10.98
CA LYS A 374 26.63 33.39 -11.34
C LYS A 374 26.88 34.41 -10.23
N ASP A 375 25.80 34.88 -9.60
CA ASP A 375 25.86 35.88 -8.52
C ASP A 375 26.18 35.22 -7.16
N LEU A 376 25.74 33.97 -6.96
CA LEU A 376 25.89 33.19 -5.73
C LEU A 376 26.39 31.77 -6.04
N PRO A 377 27.71 31.56 -6.22
CA PRO A 377 28.27 30.27 -6.62
C PRO A 377 28.00 29.11 -5.66
N LEU A 378 27.81 29.40 -4.36
CA LEU A 378 27.55 28.39 -3.31
C LEU A 378 26.07 28.00 -3.17
N LEU A 379 25.16 28.67 -3.89
CA LEU A 379 23.72 28.41 -3.81
C LEU A 379 23.32 26.96 -4.17
N PRO A 380 23.97 26.28 -5.15
CA PRO A 380 23.74 24.87 -5.41
C PRO A 380 24.08 23.96 -4.23
N ASP A 381 25.10 24.30 -3.43
CA ASP A 381 25.54 23.50 -2.29
C ASP A 381 24.61 23.69 -1.10
N VAL A 382 24.09 24.91 -0.90
CA VAL A 382 22.98 25.16 0.04
C VAL A 382 21.74 24.35 -0.36
N TYR A 383 21.37 24.34 -1.65
CA TYR A 383 20.22 23.56 -2.13
C TYR A 383 20.41 22.05 -1.96
N LYS A 384 21.65 21.56 -2.02
CA LYS A 384 21.97 20.15 -1.74
C LYS A 384 22.07 19.84 -0.24
N GLY A 385 22.00 20.86 0.62
CA GLY A 385 22.18 20.71 2.07
C GLY A 385 23.63 20.42 2.47
N LEU A 386 24.60 20.78 1.63
CA LEU A 386 26.03 20.60 1.91
C LEU A 386 26.62 21.74 2.75
N ILE A 387 25.97 22.91 2.73
CA ILE A 387 26.39 24.13 3.43
C ILE A 387 25.16 24.69 4.14
N ASN A 388 25.33 25.18 5.37
CA ASN A 388 24.23 25.86 6.05
C ASN A 388 24.00 27.23 5.41
N HIS A 389 22.73 27.60 5.25
CA HIS A 389 22.35 28.87 4.67
C HIS A 389 22.87 30.08 5.45
N ASP A 390 23.06 29.95 6.76
CA ASP A 390 23.66 30.98 7.61
C ASP A 390 25.12 31.27 7.25
N ASP A 391 25.83 30.31 6.64
CA ASP A 391 27.23 30.47 6.21
C ASP A 391 27.35 31.26 4.88
N VAL A 392 26.23 31.48 4.17
CA VAL A 392 26.17 32.12 2.85
C VAL A 392 25.42 33.46 2.86
N MET A 393 24.60 33.70 3.89
CA MET A 393 23.97 35.00 4.14
C MET A 393 25.01 36.05 4.48
#